data_AF-A0A8C9ICT0-F1
#
_entry.id   AF-A0A8C9ICT0-F1
#
_cell.length_a   1.000
_cell.length_b   1.000
_cell.length_c   1.000
_cell.angle_alpha   90.00
_cell.angle_beta   90.00
_cell.angle_gamma   90.00
#
_symmetry.space_group_name_H-M   'P 1'
#
loop_
_entity.id
_entity.type
_entity.pdbx_description
1 polymer ?
#
loop_
_entity_poly.entity_id
_entity_poly.type
_entity_poly.pdbx_seq_one_letter_code
_entity_poly.pdbx_strand_id
1 'polypeptide(L)'
;MAAWRSWAALRLCATVVLLDMVVCKGFVEDLDESFKENRNDDIWLVDFYAPWCGHCKKLEPIWNEVGLEMKSIGSPVKVGKMDATSYSSIASEFGVRGYPTIKLALIRPLPSQQMFEHMQKRHRVFFVYIGGESPLKEKYIDAASELIVYTYFFSASEEVVPEYVTLKEMPAVLVFKDETYFVYDGKFQVFNSCKTF
;
A
#
# COMPACT_ATOMS: atom_id res chain seq x y z
N MET A 1 62.36 8.43 35.48
CA MET A 1 60.99 9.01 35.52
C MET A 1 60.63 9.45 34.11
N ALA A 2 59.37 9.23 33.71
CA ALA A 2 58.73 9.61 32.44
C ALA A 2 59.02 8.73 31.20
N ALA A 3 58.09 7.80 30.91
CA ALA A 3 57.70 7.39 29.54
C ALA A 3 56.59 6.32 29.60
N TRP A 4 55.39 6.65 30.10
CA TRP A 4 54.24 5.72 30.02
C TRP A 4 52.90 6.46 30.01
N ARG A 5 52.70 7.48 29.17
CA ARG A 5 51.40 8.19 29.13
C ARG A 5 51.01 8.76 27.76
N SER A 6 51.26 8.06 26.64
CA SER A 6 50.84 8.61 25.32
C SER A 6 50.20 7.65 24.32
N TRP A 7 49.92 6.39 24.66
CA TRP A 7 49.38 5.44 23.67
C TRP A 7 47.91 5.07 23.88
N ALA A 8 47.29 5.48 25.00
CA ALA A 8 45.89 5.19 25.29
C ALA A 8 44.90 6.17 24.63
N ALA A 9 45.30 7.43 24.40
CA ALA A 9 44.40 8.45 23.87
C ALA A 9 44.12 8.34 22.36
N LEU A 10 45.04 7.74 21.59
CA LEU A 10 44.88 7.60 20.13
C LEU A 10 43.97 6.43 19.71
N ARG A 11 43.73 5.45 20.60
CA ARG A 11 42.84 4.33 20.29
C ARG A 11 41.36 4.61 20.58
N LEU A 12 41.06 5.62 21.39
CA LEU A 12 39.68 5.94 21.80
C LEU A 12 38.96 6.90 20.84
N CYS A 13 39.66 7.68 20.02
CA CYS A 13 38.99 8.47 18.97
C CYS A 13 38.61 7.63 17.73
N ALA A 14 39.38 6.59 17.41
CA ALA A 14 39.15 5.80 16.20
C ALA A 14 37.94 4.85 16.29
N THR A 15 37.46 4.53 17.50
CA THR A 15 36.31 3.63 17.69
C THR A 15 34.98 4.37 17.81
N VAL A 16 34.97 5.67 18.12
CA VAL A 16 33.73 6.46 18.22
C VAL A 16 33.24 6.96 16.86
N VAL A 17 34.11 7.04 15.85
CA VAL A 17 33.74 7.54 14.51
C VAL A 17 33.18 6.44 13.59
N LEU A 18 33.11 5.18 14.03
CA LEU A 18 32.59 4.07 13.21
C LEU A 18 31.14 3.68 13.52
N LEU A 19 30.43 4.38 14.41
CA LEU A 19 29.03 4.08 14.74
C LEU A 19 27.99 5.10 14.25
N ASP A 20 28.42 6.19 13.60
CA ASP A 20 27.51 7.14 12.92
C ASP A 20 27.51 7.00 11.38
N MET A 21 27.96 5.86 10.84
CA MET A 21 27.46 5.39 9.55
C MET A 21 26.24 4.51 9.76
N VAL A 22 25.21 5.04 10.44
CA VAL A 22 23.86 4.64 10.07
C VAL A 22 23.72 5.08 8.62
N VAL A 23 23.98 4.13 7.73
CA VAL A 23 23.66 4.25 6.31
C VAL A 23 22.21 4.69 6.27
N CYS A 24 21.98 5.94 5.89
CA CYS A 24 20.70 6.39 5.37
C CYS A 24 20.45 5.58 4.08
N LYS A 25 20.01 4.32 4.22
CA LYS A 25 19.33 3.62 3.14
C LYS A 25 18.25 4.59 2.68
N GLY A 26 18.24 4.92 1.39
CA GLY A 26 17.30 5.89 0.83
C GLY A 26 15.89 5.61 1.36
N PHE A 27 15.17 6.66 1.77
CA PHE A 27 13.82 6.51 2.34
C PHE A 27 12.76 6.13 1.31
N VAL A 28 13.16 6.06 0.04
CA VAL A 28 12.41 5.40 -1.00
C VAL A 28 12.86 3.95 -1.04
N GLU A 29 11.94 3.03 -0.73
CA GLU A 29 12.23 1.61 -0.81
C GLU A 29 12.14 1.11 -2.26
N ASP A 30 13.14 0.34 -2.69
CA ASP A 30 13.09 -0.41 -3.94
C ASP A 30 12.16 -1.61 -3.76
N LEU A 31 11.01 -1.58 -4.43
CA LEU A 31 9.98 -2.60 -4.34
C LEU A 31 10.14 -3.66 -5.43
N ASP A 32 9.94 -4.90 -5.04
CA ASP A 32 10.00 -6.07 -5.91
C ASP A 32 8.67 -6.83 -5.93
N GLU A 33 8.70 -8.09 -6.39
CA GLU A 33 7.52 -8.95 -6.46
C GLU A 33 6.86 -9.20 -5.09
N SER A 34 7.65 -9.17 -4.02
CA SER A 34 7.18 -9.41 -2.65
C SER A 34 6.31 -8.27 -2.13
N PHE A 35 6.30 -7.12 -2.80
CA PHE A 35 5.46 -5.97 -2.46
C PHE A 35 3.97 -6.30 -2.35
N LYS A 36 3.47 -7.31 -3.08
CA LYS A 36 2.06 -7.72 -2.96
C LYS A 36 1.74 -8.33 -1.60
N GLU A 37 2.63 -9.17 -1.09
CA GLU A 37 2.42 -9.96 0.12
C GLU A 37 2.89 -9.20 1.36
N ASN A 38 3.97 -8.42 1.24
CA ASN A 38 4.65 -7.74 2.35
C ASN A 38 4.11 -6.33 2.66
N ARG A 39 2.94 -5.97 2.12
CA ARG A 39 2.35 -4.64 2.27
C ARG A 39 1.92 -4.31 3.71
N ASN A 40 1.80 -5.31 4.59
CA ASN A 40 1.68 -5.19 6.07
C ASN A 40 0.84 -4.00 6.58
N ASP A 41 -0.44 -3.91 6.19
CA ASP A 41 -1.37 -2.82 6.55
C ASP A 41 -0.92 -1.37 6.25
N ASP A 42 0.28 -1.19 5.72
CA ASP A 42 0.91 0.09 5.44
C ASP A 42 0.31 0.71 4.17
N ILE A 43 0.26 2.04 4.16
CA ILE A 43 -0.13 2.80 2.97
C ILE A 43 1.15 3.10 2.20
N TRP A 44 1.18 2.76 0.91
CA TRP A 44 2.36 2.96 0.07
C TRP A 44 2.08 3.96 -1.05
N LEU A 45 2.99 4.92 -1.20
CA LEU A 45 3.07 5.80 -2.35
C LEU A 45 4.22 5.30 -3.24
N VAL A 46 3.91 4.80 -4.44
CA VAL A 46 4.85 4.08 -5.30
C VAL A 46 5.05 4.80 -6.63
N ASP A 47 6.30 5.07 -7.00
CA ASP A 47 6.70 5.47 -8.35
C ASP A 47 6.97 4.23 -9.22
N PHE A 48 6.11 3.98 -10.20
CA PHE A 48 6.32 2.98 -11.23
C PHE A 48 7.13 3.58 -12.37
N TYR A 49 8.38 3.16 -12.48
CA TYR A 49 9.37 3.73 -13.39
C TYR A 49 9.89 2.72 -14.41
N ALA A 50 10.61 3.22 -15.41
CA ALA A 50 11.43 2.41 -16.32
C ALA A 50 12.87 2.95 -16.33
N PRO A 51 13.92 2.10 -16.29
CA PRO A 51 15.30 2.53 -16.09
C PRO A 51 15.86 3.34 -17.26
N TRP A 52 15.29 3.19 -18.45
CA TRP A 52 15.66 3.94 -19.65
C TRP A 52 14.84 5.22 -19.84
N CYS A 53 13.81 5.47 -19.02
CA CYS A 53 12.94 6.63 -19.17
C CYS A 53 13.61 7.91 -18.68
N GLY A 54 13.77 8.90 -19.58
CA GLY A 54 14.37 10.19 -19.24
C GLY A 54 13.57 11.01 -18.23
N HIS A 55 12.23 10.90 -18.22
CA HIS A 55 11.38 11.57 -17.22
C HIS A 55 11.51 10.94 -15.83
N CYS A 56 11.64 9.61 -15.74
CA CYS A 56 11.88 8.91 -14.47
C CYS A 56 13.20 9.35 -13.83
N LYS A 57 14.28 9.42 -14.61
CA LYS A 57 15.60 9.88 -14.12
C LYS A 57 15.56 11.31 -13.58
N LYS A 58 14.72 12.18 -14.14
CA LYS A 58 14.52 13.55 -13.65
C LYS A 58 13.69 13.60 -12.37
N LEU A 59 12.72 12.68 -12.23
CA LEU A 59 11.86 12.59 -11.05
C LEU A 59 12.58 11.99 -9.84
N GLU A 60 13.46 11.01 -10.05
CA GLU A 60 14.16 10.27 -8.99
C GLU A 60 14.76 11.13 -7.86
N PRO A 61 15.52 12.23 -8.11
CA PRO A 61 16.02 13.06 -7.00
C PRO A 61 14.90 13.69 -6.18
N ILE A 62 13.83 14.17 -6.83
CA ILE A 62 12.66 14.74 -6.16
C ILE A 62 11.88 13.66 -5.39
N TRP A 63 11.79 12.45 -5.94
CA TRP A 63 11.14 11.33 -5.27
C TRP A 63 11.85 10.94 -3.97
N ASN A 64 13.18 11.00 -3.96
CA ASN A 64 13.97 10.79 -2.75
C ASN A 64 13.71 11.89 -1.70
N GLU A 65 13.53 13.15 -2.11
CA GLU A 65 13.14 14.25 -1.21
C GLU A 65 11.74 14.00 -0.61
N VAL A 66 10.78 13.52 -1.40
CA VAL A 66 9.45 13.14 -0.91
C VAL A 66 9.55 12.04 0.15
N GLY A 67 10.32 10.99 -0.09
CA GLY A 67 10.54 9.92 0.89
C GLY A 67 11.14 10.43 2.20
N LEU A 68 12.12 11.34 2.11
CA LEU A 68 12.73 12.00 3.27
C LEU A 68 11.72 12.82 4.06
N GLU A 69 10.92 13.64 3.39
CA GLU A 69 9.97 14.54 4.05
C GLU A 69 8.81 13.78 4.69
N MET A 70 8.27 12.76 4.02
CA MET A 70 7.22 11.92 4.59
C MET A 70 7.66 11.25 5.90
N LYS A 71 8.92 10.84 5.97
CA LYS A 71 9.49 10.34 7.22
C LYS A 71 9.73 11.45 8.24
N SER A 72 10.24 12.62 7.83
CA SER A 72 10.57 13.73 8.72
C SER A 72 9.35 14.19 9.53
N ILE A 73 8.17 14.19 8.90
CA ILE A 73 6.88 14.54 9.52
C ILE A 73 6.22 13.39 10.29
N GLY A 74 6.83 12.19 10.32
CA GLY A 74 6.27 11.01 10.97
C GLY A 74 5.03 10.45 10.28
N SER A 75 4.92 10.62 8.95
CA SER A 75 3.78 10.11 8.18
C SER A 75 3.71 8.57 8.25
N PRO A 76 2.50 7.99 8.35
CA PRO A 76 2.32 6.54 8.25
C PRO A 76 2.45 6.02 6.80
N VAL A 77 2.57 6.91 5.81
CA VAL A 77 2.68 6.53 4.40
C VAL A 77 4.14 6.26 4.06
N LYS A 78 4.41 5.04 3.58
CA LYS A 78 5.73 4.64 3.06
C LYS A 78 5.88 5.07 1.60
N VAL A 79 7.10 5.41 1.22
CA VAL A 79 7.42 5.82 -0.16
C VAL A 79 8.30 4.75 -0.79
N GLY A 80 7.93 4.29 -1.97
CA GLY A 80 8.65 3.26 -2.71
C GLY A 80 8.77 3.58 -4.19
N LYS A 81 9.60 2.80 -4.88
CA LYS A 81 9.71 2.81 -6.34
C LYS A 81 9.79 1.38 -6.86
N MET A 82 9.24 1.15 -8.05
CA MET A 82 9.22 -0.18 -8.67
C MET A 82 9.57 -0.08 -10.15
N ASP A 83 10.50 -0.93 -10.60
CA ASP A 83 10.76 -1.10 -12.03
C ASP A 83 9.59 -1.85 -12.69
N ALA A 84 8.69 -1.08 -13.30
CA ALA A 84 7.50 -1.62 -13.95
C ALA A 84 7.82 -2.43 -15.21
N THR A 85 9.05 -2.34 -15.73
CA THR A 85 9.50 -3.18 -16.86
C THR A 85 9.89 -4.58 -16.40
N SER A 86 10.40 -4.71 -15.17
CA SER A 86 10.66 -6.00 -14.53
C SER A 86 9.40 -6.61 -13.88
N TYR A 87 8.51 -5.76 -13.34
CA TYR A 87 7.32 -6.19 -12.59
C TYR A 87 6.01 -5.78 -13.29
N SER A 88 5.91 -6.09 -14.59
CA SER A 88 4.80 -5.64 -15.46
C SER A 88 3.41 -6.12 -15.02
N SER A 89 3.31 -7.34 -14.46
CA SER A 89 2.06 -7.84 -13.89
C SER A 89 1.57 -6.96 -12.74
N ILE A 90 2.48 -6.56 -11.84
CA ILE A 90 2.14 -5.68 -10.71
C ILE A 90 1.75 -4.31 -11.23
N ALA A 91 2.55 -3.73 -12.13
CA ALA A 91 2.25 -2.44 -12.73
C ALA A 91 0.88 -2.42 -13.43
N SER A 92 0.51 -3.50 -14.13
CA SER A 92 -0.80 -3.65 -14.78
C SER A 92 -1.95 -3.65 -13.78
N GLU A 93 -1.82 -4.33 -12.64
CA GLU A 93 -2.85 -4.35 -11.58
C GLU A 93 -3.07 -2.96 -10.97
N PHE A 94 -2.03 -2.13 -10.92
CA PHE A 94 -2.12 -0.73 -10.50
C PHE A 94 -2.58 0.21 -11.63
N GLY A 95 -2.91 -0.33 -12.81
CA GLY A 95 -3.35 0.44 -13.97
C GLY A 95 -2.26 1.37 -14.52
N VAL A 96 -1.00 0.98 -14.43
CA VAL A 96 0.14 1.74 -14.99
C VAL A 96 0.17 1.55 -16.51
N ARG A 97 0.03 2.65 -17.25
CA ARG A 97 0.00 2.67 -18.73
C ARG A 97 1.16 3.44 -19.35
N GLY A 98 2.03 4.03 -18.53
CA GLY A 98 3.17 4.85 -18.96
C GLY A 98 4.08 5.20 -17.79
N TYR A 99 5.22 5.83 -18.06
CA TYR A 99 6.24 6.11 -17.05
C TYR A 99 6.69 7.58 -17.05
N PRO A 100 6.98 8.17 -15.89
CA PRO A 100 6.67 7.65 -14.55
C PRO A 100 5.15 7.64 -14.29
N THR A 101 4.68 6.74 -13.45
CA THR A 101 3.32 6.78 -12.90
C THR A 101 3.38 6.60 -11.40
N ILE A 102 2.90 7.59 -10.65
CA ILE A 102 2.79 7.51 -9.20
C ILE A 102 1.41 6.94 -8.85
N LYS A 103 1.38 5.90 -8.02
CA LYS A 103 0.13 5.31 -7.51
C LYS A 103 0.18 5.22 -6.00
N LEU A 104 -0.98 5.40 -5.39
CA LEU A 104 -1.20 5.16 -3.98
C LEU A 104 -1.80 3.76 -3.83
N ALA A 105 -1.10 2.86 -3.13
CA ALA A 105 -1.58 1.52 -2.83
C ALA A 105 -2.56 1.57 -1.66
N LEU A 106 -3.82 1.84 -2.01
CA LEU A 106 -4.89 2.16 -1.06
C LEU A 106 -5.71 0.96 -0.61
N ILE A 107 -5.81 -0.04 -1.47
CA ILE A 107 -6.53 -1.27 -1.16
C ILE A 107 -5.60 -2.13 -0.32
N ARG A 108 -5.95 -2.29 0.96
CA ARG A 108 -5.17 -3.09 1.91
C ARG A 108 -5.64 -4.55 1.90
N PRO A 109 -4.74 -5.53 1.74
CA PRO A 109 -5.12 -6.93 1.82
C PRO A 109 -5.46 -7.29 3.28
N LEU A 110 -6.54 -8.04 3.48
CA LEU A 110 -6.88 -8.67 4.75
C LEU A 110 -6.45 -10.14 4.64
N PRO A 111 -5.32 -10.53 5.26
CA PRO A 111 -4.75 -11.87 5.12
C PRO A 111 -5.38 -12.90 6.06
N SER A 112 -6.15 -12.46 7.06
CA SER A 112 -6.75 -13.36 8.06
C SER A 112 -8.08 -12.84 8.59
N GLN A 113 -8.94 -13.75 9.02
CA GLN A 113 -10.23 -13.42 9.64
C GLN A 113 -10.07 -12.54 10.89
N GLN A 114 -9.00 -12.73 11.67
CA GLN A 114 -8.71 -11.89 12.84
C GLN A 114 -8.46 -10.43 12.45
N MET A 115 -7.74 -10.19 11.34
CA MET A 115 -7.53 -8.83 10.84
C MET A 115 -8.82 -8.24 10.29
N PHE A 116 -9.63 -9.06 9.60
CA PHE A 116 -10.96 -8.66 9.14
C PHE A 116 -11.84 -8.17 10.30
N GLU A 117 -11.94 -8.98 11.37
CA GLU A 117 -12.70 -8.62 12.58
C GLU A 117 -12.15 -7.37 13.28
N HIS A 118 -10.83 -7.22 13.32
CA HIS A 118 -10.19 -6.02 13.86
C HIS A 118 -10.60 -4.77 13.07
N MET A 119 -10.55 -4.82 11.73
CA MET A 119 -10.95 -3.71 10.87
C MET A 119 -12.45 -3.43 10.98
N GLN A 120 -13.28 -4.46 11.11
CA GLN A 120 -14.71 -4.34 11.32
C GLN A 120 -15.07 -3.62 12.63
N LYS A 121 -14.29 -3.84 13.71
CA LYS A 121 -14.47 -3.12 14.98
C LYS A 121 -13.96 -1.68 14.93
N ARG A 122 -12.91 -1.43 14.14
CA ARG A 122 -12.26 -0.11 14.06
C ARG A 122 -13.00 0.86 13.14
N HIS A 123 -13.62 0.36 12.07
CA HIS A 123 -14.19 1.17 11.02
C HIS A 123 -15.70 0.98 10.93
N ARG A 124 -16.46 2.07 11.14
CA ARG A 124 -17.93 2.05 11.06
C ARG A 124 -18.43 1.71 9.65
N VAL A 125 -17.69 2.14 8.63
CA VAL A 125 -17.94 1.85 7.22
C VAL A 125 -16.64 1.45 6.55
N PHE A 126 -16.63 0.32 5.86
CA PHE A 126 -15.51 -0.09 5.01
C PHE A 126 -15.99 -1.02 3.89
N PHE A 127 -15.19 -1.07 2.83
CA PHE A 127 -15.49 -1.83 1.63
C PHE A 127 -14.44 -2.92 1.46
N VAL A 128 -14.86 -4.14 1.12
CA VAL A 128 -13.95 -5.27 0.89
C VAL A 128 -14.23 -5.89 -0.47
N TYR A 129 -13.24 -5.85 -1.36
CA TYR A 129 -13.27 -6.59 -2.62
C TYR A 129 -12.88 -8.05 -2.40
N ILE A 130 -13.72 -8.98 -2.87
CA ILE A 130 -13.49 -10.41 -2.82
C ILE A 130 -13.43 -10.96 -4.25
N GLY A 131 -12.30 -11.55 -4.61
CA GLY A 131 -12.10 -12.20 -5.91
C GLY A 131 -10.77 -11.86 -6.59
N GLY A 132 -10.59 -12.37 -7.81
CA GLY A 132 -9.40 -12.15 -8.64
C GLY A 132 -9.49 -10.90 -9.52
N GLU A 133 -8.67 -10.83 -10.57
CA GLU A 133 -8.76 -9.76 -11.59
C GLU A 133 -10.12 -9.77 -12.29
N SER A 134 -10.74 -8.60 -12.42
CA SER A 134 -12.04 -8.46 -13.08
C SER A 134 -12.35 -7.00 -13.46
N PRO A 135 -13.30 -6.77 -14.38
CA PRO A 135 -13.81 -5.41 -14.65
C PRO A 135 -14.45 -4.76 -13.42
N LEU A 136 -14.93 -5.55 -12.45
CA LEU A 136 -15.43 -5.04 -11.17
C LEU A 136 -14.29 -4.52 -10.30
N LYS A 137 -13.13 -5.19 -10.32
CA LYS A 137 -11.92 -4.77 -9.59
C LYS A 137 -11.43 -3.41 -10.07
N GLU A 138 -11.41 -3.18 -11.39
CA GLU A 138 -11.01 -1.89 -11.97
C GLU A 138 -11.93 -0.76 -11.47
N LYS A 139 -13.26 -0.95 -11.55
CA LYS A 139 -14.23 0.01 -11.02
C LYS A 139 -14.10 0.23 -9.52
N TYR A 140 -13.76 -0.83 -8.77
CA TYR A 140 -13.51 -0.76 -7.35
C TYR A 140 -12.26 0.05 -7.02
N ILE A 141 -11.17 -0.13 -7.78
CA ILE A 141 -9.94 0.68 -7.68
C ILE A 141 -10.20 2.14 -8.02
N ASP A 142 -10.98 2.41 -9.07
CA ASP A 142 -11.36 3.77 -9.46
C ASP A 142 -12.17 4.44 -8.34
N ALA A 143 -13.20 3.76 -7.81
CA ALA A 143 -13.98 4.25 -6.69
C ALA A 143 -13.13 4.45 -5.42
N ALA A 144 -12.19 3.54 -5.16
CA ALA A 144 -11.25 3.66 -4.06
C ALA A 144 -10.39 4.91 -4.20
N SER A 145 -9.89 5.19 -5.41
CA SER A 145 -9.02 6.34 -5.69
C SER A 145 -9.74 7.68 -5.47
N GLU A 146 -11.04 7.74 -5.76
CA GLU A 146 -11.85 8.95 -5.58
C GLU A 146 -12.31 9.16 -4.13
N LEU A 147 -12.64 8.08 -3.42
CA LEU A 147 -13.30 8.15 -2.10
C LEU A 147 -12.36 7.90 -0.92
N ILE A 148 -11.08 7.66 -1.17
CA ILE A 148 -10.13 7.22 -0.16
C ILE A 148 -10.04 8.11 1.08
N VAL A 149 -10.23 9.42 0.92
CA VAL A 149 -10.12 10.39 2.01
C VAL A 149 -11.21 10.18 3.06
N TYR A 150 -12.33 9.55 2.68
CA TYR A 150 -13.52 9.44 3.52
C TYR A 150 -13.83 8.02 3.98
N THR A 151 -13.25 7.00 3.34
CA THR A 151 -13.58 5.60 3.63
C THR A 151 -12.42 4.65 3.35
N TYR A 152 -12.51 3.46 3.92
CA TYR A 152 -11.47 2.45 3.87
C TYR A 152 -11.82 1.35 2.87
N PHE A 153 -10.86 1.04 2.00
CA PHE A 153 -10.96 0.01 0.96
C PHE A 153 -9.97 -1.12 1.24
N PHE A 154 -10.45 -2.35 1.14
CA PHE A 154 -9.71 -3.56 1.45
C PHE A 154 -9.94 -4.61 0.37
N SER A 155 -9.05 -5.59 0.28
CA SER A 155 -9.25 -6.80 -0.51
C SER A 155 -9.04 -8.02 0.36
N ALA A 156 -9.79 -9.09 0.16
CA ALA A 156 -9.59 -10.34 0.88
C ALA A 156 -9.85 -11.56 -0.02
N SER A 157 -9.27 -12.70 0.34
CA SER A 157 -9.69 -13.99 -0.21
C SER A 157 -11.03 -14.41 0.38
N GLU A 158 -11.74 -15.31 -0.30
CA GLU A 158 -13.01 -15.88 0.20
C GLU A 158 -12.85 -16.53 1.58
N GLU A 159 -11.71 -17.16 1.84
CA GLU A 159 -11.39 -17.84 3.10
C GLU A 159 -11.32 -16.91 4.32
N VAL A 160 -11.06 -15.61 4.09
CA VAL A 160 -10.97 -14.60 5.16
C VAL A 160 -12.35 -14.04 5.53
N VAL A 161 -13.35 -14.24 4.65
CA VAL A 161 -14.69 -13.72 4.83
C VAL A 161 -15.40 -14.48 5.96
N PRO A 162 -16.03 -13.79 6.93
CA PRO A 162 -16.75 -14.46 8.01
C PRO A 162 -17.88 -15.37 7.51
N GLU A 163 -18.08 -16.52 8.17
CA GLU A 163 -19.06 -17.54 7.77
C GLU A 163 -20.52 -17.03 7.67
N TYR A 164 -20.87 -15.96 8.39
CA TYR A 164 -22.21 -15.36 8.33
C TYR A 164 -22.47 -14.54 7.05
N VAL A 165 -21.43 -14.28 6.26
CA VAL A 165 -21.53 -13.54 5.01
C VAL A 165 -21.84 -14.50 3.87
N THR A 166 -23.00 -14.37 3.25
CA THR A 166 -23.37 -15.20 2.09
C THR A 166 -22.93 -14.55 0.79
N LEU A 167 -21.86 -15.07 0.18
CA LEU A 167 -21.44 -14.72 -1.17
C LEU A 167 -22.16 -15.61 -2.20
N LYS A 168 -22.92 -15.01 -3.13
CA LYS A 168 -23.67 -15.74 -4.17
C LYS A 168 -22.86 -15.94 -5.44
N GLU A 169 -22.12 -14.91 -5.82
CA GLU A 169 -21.29 -14.87 -7.03
C GLU A 169 -19.99 -14.13 -6.68
N MET A 170 -18.90 -14.52 -7.33
CA MET A 170 -17.62 -13.82 -7.27
C MET A 170 -17.23 -13.36 -8.68
N PRO A 171 -16.55 -12.21 -8.81
CA PRO A 171 -16.10 -11.31 -7.75
C PRO A 171 -17.24 -10.49 -7.13
N ALA A 172 -17.06 -10.02 -5.90
CA ALA A 172 -18.04 -9.20 -5.19
C ALA A 172 -17.37 -8.11 -4.35
N VAL A 173 -18.10 -7.03 -4.10
CA VAL A 173 -17.75 -6.01 -3.12
C VAL A 173 -18.68 -6.15 -1.93
N LEU A 174 -18.10 -6.40 -0.76
CA LEU A 174 -18.79 -6.32 0.52
C LEU A 174 -18.75 -4.87 1.03
N VAL A 175 -19.89 -4.38 1.48
CA VAL A 175 -20.02 -3.08 2.13
C VAL A 175 -20.47 -3.30 3.56
N PHE A 176 -19.62 -3.02 4.53
CA PHE A 176 -19.97 -3.09 5.95
C PHE A 176 -20.37 -1.72 6.46
N LYS A 177 -21.49 -1.67 7.20
CA LYS A 177 -21.97 -0.47 7.86
C LYS A 177 -22.74 -0.84 9.11
N ASP A 178 -22.33 -0.30 10.25
CA ASP A 178 -23.06 -0.43 11.52
C ASP A 178 -23.47 -1.89 11.83
N GLU A 179 -22.51 -2.82 11.76
CA GLU A 179 -22.68 -4.27 11.95
C GLU A 179 -23.51 -5.02 10.88
N THR A 180 -24.09 -4.29 9.92
CA THR A 180 -24.74 -4.87 8.75
C THR A 180 -23.79 -4.95 7.56
N TYR A 181 -24.07 -5.86 6.63
CA TYR A 181 -23.31 -5.98 5.39
C TYR A 181 -24.23 -6.00 4.17
N PHE A 182 -23.71 -5.51 3.04
CA PHE A 182 -24.34 -5.56 1.73
C PHE A 182 -23.35 -6.18 0.74
N VAL A 183 -23.86 -6.91 -0.24
CA VAL A 183 -23.06 -7.56 -1.29
C VAL A 183 -23.39 -6.91 -2.63
N TYR A 184 -22.38 -6.46 -3.36
CA TYR A 184 -22.49 -5.96 -4.72
C TYR A 184 -21.68 -6.85 -5.67
N ASP A 185 -22.36 -7.50 -6.61
CA ASP A 185 -21.81 -8.46 -7.58
C ASP A 185 -21.45 -7.83 -8.93
N GLY A 186 -21.48 -6.49 -9.03
CA GLY A 186 -21.22 -5.78 -10.29
C GLY A 186 -22.39 -5.76 -11.27
N LYS A 187 -23.49 -6.49 -10.98
CA LYS A 187 -24.72 -6.43 -11.76
C LYS A 187 -25.61 -5.34 -11.18
N PHE A 188 -26.16 -4.50 -12.04
CA PHE A 188 -27.18 -3.54 -11.60
C PHE A 188 -28.42 -4.35 -11.23
N GLN A 189 -28.68 -4.53 -9.94
CA GLN A 189 -30.01 -4.92 -9.48
C GLN A 189 -30.92 -3.76 -9.88
N VAL A 190 -31.66 -3.92 -10.97
CA VAL A 190 -32.77 -3.01 -11.28
C VAL A 190 -33.71 -3.13 -10.09
N PHE A 191 -33.61 -2.20 -9.15
CA PHE A 191 -34.66 -1.98 -8.16
C PHE A 191 -35.88 -1.45 -8.94
N ASN A 192 -36.63 -2.37 -9.53
CA ASN A 192 -38.00 -2.10 -9.91
C ASN A 192 -38.76 -1.85 -8.61
N SER A 193 -39.06 -0.57 -8.38
CA SER A 193 -39.93 -0.02 -7.32
C SER A 193 -39.19 0.82 -6.27
N CYS A 194 -38.71 1.99 -6.67
CA CYS A 194 -38.97 3.16 -5.85
C CYS A 194 -40.45 3.53 -6.05
N LYS A 195 -41.34 2.94 -5.24
CA LYS A 195 -42.64 3.56 -4.99
C LYS A 195 -42.37 4.67 -3.99
N THR A 196 -42.46 5.90 -4.48
CA THR A 196 -42.56 7.12 -3.69
C THR A 196 -43.61 6.90 -2.60
N PHE A 197 -43.23 7.11 -1.34
CA PHE A 197 -44.19 7.44 -0.29
C PHE A 197 -44.40 8.95 -0.28
#